data_AF-A0A9W7D3F0-F1
#
_entry.id   AF-A0A9W7D3F0-F1
#
_cell.length_a   1.000
_cell.length_b   1.000
_cell.length_c   1.000
_cell.angle_alpha   90.00
_cell.angle_beta   90.00
_cell.angle_gamma   90.00
#
_symmetry.space_group_name_H-M   'P 1'
#
loop_
_entity.id
_entity.type
_entity.pdbx_description
1 polymer ?
#
loop_
_entity_poly.entity_id
_entity_poly.type
_entity_poly.pdbx_seq_one_letter_code
_entity_poly.pdbx_strand_id
1 'polypeptide(L)'
;MLINRAYSDSVYGFSGVWQAVLGLDGRAILQSTYCLPTTTNPNVLATMATSIALDGSSSDLARQFYYRAKAGDATVGKVTINAVPDAVQNRLTTLKLDWSKLPGVAQYALLWDSGYAVNVKNDAVQMWTLGDNNMSSLALTLDEFEAADCTPTNCTQPDNTTLYANLYCNGAQMNNAVKCIVEEFDDGGKFNAAMWAIGGNPDVAPQPRMVRHEWVDGGSGIQYFHEWRLWLTRVPVPHDRQPHGG
;
A
#
# COMPACT_ATOMS: atom_id res chain seq x y z
N MET A 1 2.52 -34.44 -13.64
CA MET A 1 3.79 -34.19 -14.32
C MET A 1 4.22 -32.77 -13.98
N LEU A 2 5.04 -32.63 -12.93
CA LEU A 2 5.58 -31.35 -12.43
C LEU A 2 6.80 -31.00 -13.28
N ILE A 3 6.80 -29.84 -13.94
CA ILE A 3 8.00 -29.34 -14.63
C ILE A 3 8.48 -28.12 -13.84
N ASN A 4 9.46 -28.36 -12.97
CA ASN A 4 10.29 -27.32 -12.37
C ASN A 4 11.32 -26.87 -13.41
N ARG A 5 11.36 -25.57 -13.72
CA ARG A 5 12.55 -24.95 -14.28
C ARG A 5 12.75 -23.60 -13.63
N ALA A 6 13.76 -23.53 -12.77
CA ALA A 6 14.33 -22.28 -12.29
C ALA A 6 15.11 -21.63 -13.44
N TYR A 7 14.93 -20.32 -13.60
CA TYR A 7 15.84 -19.47 -14.35
C TYR A 7 16.36 -18.41 -13.37
N SER A 8 17.66 -18.43 -13.13
CA SER A 8 18.39 -17.37 -12.46
C SER A 8 18.88 -16.40 -13.53
N ASP A 9 18.59 -15.11 -13.39
CA ASP A 9 19.50 -14.07 -13.86
C ASP A 9 19.53 -12.93 -12.84
N SER A 10 20.76 -12.63 -12.46
CA SER A 10 21.19 -11.70 -11.43
C SER A 10 21.16 -10.25 -11.93
N VAL A 11 20.70 -9.33 -11.07
CA VAL A 11 21.30 -8.02 -10.71
C VAL A 11 20.25 -7.05 -10.09
N TYR A 12 18.94 -7.30 -10.23
CA TYR A 12 17.91 -6.65 -9.40
C TYR A 12 16.82 -7.68 -9.06
N GLY A 13 16.95 -8.32 -7.90
CA GLY A 13 16.17 -9.50 -7.52
C GLY A 13 14.71 -9.20 -7.16
N PHE A 14 13.84 -9.09 -8.16
CA PHE A 14 12.39 -9.28 -7.99
C PHE A 14 11.99 -10.62 -8.61
N SER A 15 11.98 -11.68 -7.81
CA SER A 15 11.41 -12.99 -8.20
C SER A 15 10.27 -13.38 -7.26
N GLY A 16 9.16 -12.64 -7.34
CA GLY A 16 7.91 -13.09 -6.73
C GLY A 16 7.26 -14.16 -7.58
N VAL A 17 7.32 -15.42 -7.15
CA VAL A 17 6.50 -16.47 -7.76
C VAL A 17 5.05 -16.26 -7.30
N TRP A 18 4.08 -16.38 -8.19
CA TRP A 18 2.65 -16.31 -7.86
C TRP A 18 2.00 -17.64 -8.17
N GLN A 19 1.16 -18.13 -7.27
CA GLN A 19 0.33 -19.30 -7.54
C GLN A 19 -1.13 -18.86 -7.65
N ALA A 20 -1.79 -19.31 -8.72
CA ALA A 20 -3.24 -19.25 -8.82
C ALA A 20 -3.81 -20.40 -7.98
N VAL A 21 -4.43 -20.07 -6.85
CA VAL A 21 -5.14 -21.03 -6.01
C VAL A 21 -6.63 -20.91 -6.34
N LEU A 22 -7.27 -22.02 -6.71
CA LEU A 22 -8.72 -22.05 -6.87
C LEU A 22 -9.35 -22.02 -5.48
N GLY A 23 -10.13 -20.97 -5.19
CA GLY A 23 -11.00 -20.91 -4.01
C GLY A 23 -12.04 -22.04 -4.04
N LEU A 24 -12.59 -22.37 -2.88
CA LEU A 24 -13.67 -23.38 -2.73
C LEU A 24 -14.94 -23.03 -3.52
N ASP A 25 -15.06 -21.78 -3.97
CA ASP A 25 -16.12 -21.23 -4.81
C ASP A 25 -15.78 -21.22 -6.32
N GLY A 26 -14.64 -21.79 -6.72
CA GLY A 26 -14.19 -21.85 -8.12
C GLY A 26 -13.57 -20.55 -8.65
N ARG A 27 -13.34 -19.54 -7.81
CA ARG A 27 -12.67 -18.29 -8.22
C ARG A 27 -11.16 -18.42 -8.11
N ALA A 28 -10.43 -17.89 -9.09
CA ALA A 28 -8.97 -17.82 -9.04
C ALA A 28 -8.53 -16.74 -8.04
N ILE A 29 -7.79 -17.14 -7.01
CA ILE A 29 -7.15 -16.24 -6.04
C ILE A 29 -5.66 -16.20 -6.38
N LEU A 30 -5.14 -14.99 -6.57
CA LEU A 30 -3.71 -14.75 -6.74
C LEU A 30 -3.05 -14.70 -5.36
N GLN A 31 -2.09 -15.60 -5.12
CA GLN A 31 -1.34 -15.63 -3.86
C GLN A 31 0.17 -15.47 -4.12
N SER A 32 0.80 -14.55 -3.39
CA SER A 32 2.25 -14.31 -3.42
C SER A 32 3.00 -15.48 -2.79
N THR A 33 4.08 -15.94 -3.41
CA THR A 33 4.97 -16.96 -2.82
C THR A 33 5.83 -16.38 -1.69
N TYR A 34 5.97 -15.05 -1.61
CA TYR A 34 6.57 -14.39 -0.44
C TYR A 34 5.73 -14.55 0.84
N CYS A 35 4.48 -15.01 0.72
CA CYS A 35 3.61 -15.35 1.85
C CYS A 35 3.64 -16.84 2.23
N LEU A 36 4.54 -17.64 1.66
CA LEU A 36 4.72 -19.05 2.03
C LEU A 36 5.95 -19.19 2.94
N PRO A 37 5.84 -19.80 4.14
CA PRO A 37 7.01 -20.20 4.90
C PRO A 37 7.80 -21.24 4.10
N THR A 38 9.12 -21.07 4.00
CA THR A 38 10.04 -21.89 3.19
C THR A 38 10.29 -23.31 3.74
N THR A 39 9.43 -23.83 4.63
CA THR A 39 9.58 -25.17 5.19
C THR A 39 8.29 -25.96 5.08
N THR A 40 8.37 -27.12 4.42
CA THR A 40 7.27 -28.05 4.17
C THR A 40 6.85 -28.82 5.43
N ASN A 41 6.46 -28.10 6.49
CA ASN A 41 5.83 -28.71 7.66
C ASN A 41 4.34 -28.30 7.73
N PRO A 42 3.40 -29.21 7.43
CA PRO A 42 1.97 -28.90 7.41
C PRO A 42 1.43 -28.42 8.77
N ASN A 43 2.12 -28.71 9.88
CA ASN A 43 1.77 -28.21 11.21
C ASN A 43 2.24 -26.76 11.47
N VAL A 44 3.23 -26.26 10.71
CA VAL A 44 3.65 -24.84 10.71
C VAL A 44 2.73 -24.01 9.81
N LEU A 45 2.17 -24.62 8.75
CA LEU A 45 1.18 -24.00 7.87
C LEU A 45 -0.10 -23.58 8.61
N ALA A 46 -0.50 -24.36 9.64
CA ALA A 46 -1.65 -24.06 10.48
C ALA A 46 -1.39 -22.94 11.52
N THR A 47 -0.12 -22.65 11.82
CA THR A 47 0.28 -21.68 12.86
C THR A 47 0.74 -20.32 12.31
N MET A 48 1.04 -20.20 11.01
CA MET A 48 1.31 -18.91 10.34
C MET A 48 0.06 -18.24 9.75
N ALA A 49 -1.10 -18.91 9.82
CA ALA A 49 -2.41 -18.38 9.43
C ALA A 49 -3.04 -17.50 10.52
N THR A 50 -2.26 -16.83 11.37
CA THR A 50 -2.79 -15.85 12.31
C THR A 50 -3.21 -14.61 11.52
N SER A 51 -4.45 -14.18 11.73
CA SER A 51 -5.12 -13.04 11.10
C SER A 51 -4.24 -11.80 10.97
N ILE A 52 -4.40 -11.03 9.90
CA ILE A 52 -3.89 -9.65 9.81
C ILE A 52 -4.94 -8.67 10.36
N ALA A 53 -4.49 -7.63 11.06
CA ALA A 53 -5.36 -6.52 11.43
C ALA A 53 -5.70 -5.70 10.17
N LEU A 54 -7.00 -5.47 9.93
CA LEU A 54 -7.48 -4.66 8.80
C LEU A 54 -7.62 -3.18 9.16
N ASP A 55 -7.02 -2.76 10.27
CA ASP A 55 -7.19 -1.45 10.90
C ASP A 55 -6.36 -0.33 10.26
N GLY A 56 -5.65 -0.58 9.16
CA GLY A 56 -4.84 0.46 8.50
C GLY A 56 -3.47 0.73 9.12
N SER A 57 -3.03 -0.08 10.10
CA SER A 57 -1.69 0.03 10.68
C SER A 57 -0.59 -0.61 9.83
N SER A 58 -0.94 -1.39 8.81
CA SER A 58 -0.02 -2.18 7.99
C SER A 58 -0.12 -1.86 6.51
N SER A 59 1.04 -1.82 5.85
CA SER A 59 1.17 -1.77 4.39
C SER A 59 1.11 -3.14 3.71
N ASP A 60 0.84 -4.24 4.42
CA ASP A 60 0.66 -5.57 3.82
C ASP A 60 -0.69 -5.70 3.09
N LEU A 61 -0.92 -4.84 2.09
CA LEU A 61 -2.22 -4.71 1.43
C LEU A 61 -2.56 -5.95 0.62
N ALA A 62 -1.56 -6.62 0.03
CA ALA A 62 -1.80 -7.87 -0.69
C ALA A 62 -2.42 -8.93 0.24
N ARG A 63 -1.90 -9.07 1.47
CA ARG A 63 -2.48 -9.96 2.47
C ARG A 63 -3.84 -9.46 2.96
N GLN A 64 -4.02 -8.17 3.18
CA GLN A 64 -5.34 -7.61 3.55
C GLN A 64 -6.40 -7.92 2.48
N PHE A 65 -6.12 -7.67 1.20
CA PHE A 65 -7.02 -7.99 0.10
C PHE A 65 -7.30 -9.48 -0.04
N TYR A 66 -6.32 -10.34 0.25
CA TYR A 66 -6.52 -11.79 0.30
C TYR A 66 -7.54 -12.19 1.37
N TYR A 67 -7.43 -11.66 2.59
CA TYR A 67 -8.40 -11.96 3.65
C TYR A 67 -9.78 -11.38 3.37
N ARG A 68 -9.86 -10.17 2.78
CA ARG A 68 -11.13 -9.60 2.29
C ARG A 68 -11.78 -10.45 1.23
N ALA A 69 -11.00 -10.97 0.27
CA ALA A 69 -11.48 -11.90 -0.75
C ALA A 69 -12.03 -13.20 -0.12
N LYS A 70 -11.32 -13.77 0.85
CA LYS A 70 -11.78 -14.94 1.61
C LYS A 70 -13.08 -14.69 2.39
N ALA A 71 -13.26 -13.46 2.89
CA ALA A 71 -14.48 -13.04 3.57
C ALA A 71 -15.63 -12.72 2.59
N GLY A 72 -15.41 -12.79 1.28
CA GLY A 72 -16.43 -12.46 0.27
C GLY A 72 -16.74 -10.97 0.20
N ASP A 73 -15.80 -10.09 0.57
CA ASP A 73 -15.97 -8.64 0.53
C ASP A 73 -16.21 -8.16 -0.92
N ALA A 74 -17.48 -7.90 -1.23
CA ALA A 74 -17.93 -7.42 -2.53
C ALA A 74 -17.86 -5.89 -2.67
N THR A 75 -17.46 -5.17 -1.60
CA THR A 75 -17.44 -3.69 -1.60
C THR A 75 -16.22 -3.12 -2.33
N VAL A 76 -15.20 -3.94 -2.57
CA VAL A 76 -13.98 -3.54 -3.28
C VAL A 76 -14.21 -3.52 -4.78
N GLY A 77 -14.48 -2.32 -5.31
CA GLY A 77 -14.58 -2.07 -6.74
C GLY A 77 -13.27 -2.32 -7.50
N LYS A 78 -13.35 -2.41 -8.82
CA LYS A 78 -12.17 -2.48 -9.69
C LYS A 78 -11.33 -1.21 -9.61
N VAL A 79 -10.03 -1.36 -9.86
CA VAL A 79 -9.09 -0.23 -9.91
C VAL A 79 -9.39 0.60 -11.15
N THR A 80 -9.59 1.91 -10.96
CA THR A 80 -9.61 2.87 -12.06
C THR A 80 -8.17 3.27 -12.36
N ILE A 81 -7.65 2.86 -13.52
CA ILE A 81 -6.30 3.17 -13.96
C ILE A 81 -6.28 3.40 -15.47
N ASN A 82 -5.50 4.36 -15.95
CA ASN A 82 -5.43 4.71 -17.37
C ASN A 82 -4.72 3.62 -18.19
N ALA A 83 -3.67 3.02 -17.62
CA ALA A 83 -2.93 1.92 -18.22
C ALA A 83 -2.42 0.96 -17.14
N VAL A 84 -2.44 -0.34 -17.43
CA VAL A 84 -1.85 -1.36 -16.56
C VAL A 84 -0.34 -1.37 -16.79
N PRO A 85 0.51 -1.26 -15.75
CA PRO A 85 1.96 -1.29 -15.93
C PRO A 85 2.45 -2.59 -16.57
N ASP A 86 3.49 -2.51 -17.40
CA ASP A 86 4.08 -3.69 -18.07
C ASP A 86 4.53 -4.77 -17.07
N ALA A 87 5.08 -4.36 -15.92
CA ALA A 87 5.44 -5.30 -14.86
C ALA A 87 4.24 -6.11 -14.35
N VAL A 88 3.07 -5.47 -14.21
CA VAL A 88 1.81 -6.13 -13.83
C VAL A 88 1.32 -7.01 -14.97
N GLN A 89 1.33 -6.50 -16.21
CA GLN A 89 0.88 -7.24 -17.39
C GLN A 89 1.72 -8.49 -17.63
N ASN A 90 3.03 -8.44 -17.45
CA ASN A 90 3.95 -9.58 -17.60
C ASN A 90 3.66 -10.68 -16.56
N ARG A 91 3.37 -10.29 -15.31
CA ARG A 91 2.93 -11.21 -14.26
C ARG A 91 1.63 -11.90 -14.64
N LEU A 92 0.65 -11.14 -15.14
CA LEU A 92 -0.64 -11.70 -15.59
C LEU A 92 -0.48 -12.66 -16.76
N THR A 93 0.32 -12.30 -17.76
CA THR A 93 0.58 -13.13 -18.95
C THR A 93 1.18 -14.47 -18.55
N THR A 94 2.13 -14.48 -17.60
CA THR A 94 2.74 -15.71 -17.06
C THR A 94 1.70 -16.64 -16.44
N LEU A 95 0.68 -16.06 -15.79
CA LEU A 95 -0.41 -16.78 -15.15
C LEU A 95 -1.61 -17.03 -16.10
N LYS A 96 -1.53 -16.56 -17.35
CA LYS A 96 -2.62 -16.60 -18.34
C LYS A 96 -3.90 -15.93 -17.84
N LEU A 97 -3.75 -14.83 -17.12
CA LEU A 97 -4.84 -14.03 -16.57
C LEU A 97 -5.01 -12.73 -17.35
N ASP A 98 -6.23 -12.20 -17.27
CA ASP A 98 -6.63 -10.94 -17.90
C ASP A 98 -7.01 -9.95 -16.80
N TRP A 99 -6.33 -8.80 -16.77
CA TRP A 99 -6.56 -7.74 -15.80
C TRP A 99 -8.04 -7.36 -15.69
N SER A 100 -8.72 -7.24 -16.83
CA SER A 100 -10.11 -6.80 -16.90
C SER A 100 -11.09 -7.80 -16.26
N LYS A 101 -10.68 -9.08 -16.13
CA LYS A 101 -11.49 -10.16 -15.55
C LYS A 101 -11.21 -10.37 -14.07
N LEU A 102 -10.15 -9.77 -13.53
CA LEU A 102 -9.84 -9.87 -12.11
C LEU A 102 -10.88 -9.11 -11.26
N PRO A 103 -11.24 -9.62 -10.07
CA PRO A 103 -12.01 -8.85 -9.09
C PRO A 103 -11.16 -7.70 -8.54
N GLY A 104 -11.82 -6.66 -8.01
CA GLY A 104 -11.14 -5.46 -7.50
C GLY A 104 -10.07 -5.74 -6.46
N VAL A 105 -10.36 -6.62 -5.50
CA VAL A 105 -9.38 -7.10 -4.50
C VAL A 105 -8.09 -7.63 -5.13
N ALA A 106 -8.18 -8.38 -6.23
CA ALA A 106 -7.02 -8.97 -6.89
C ALA A 106 -6.26 -7.92 -7.72
N GLN A 107 -6.97 -6.96 -8.32
CA GLN A 107 -6.35 -5.85 -9.04
C GLN A 107 -5.53 -4.97 -8.09
N TYR A 108 -6.11 -4.55 -6.96
CA TYR A 108 -5.38 -3.74 -5.97
C TYR A 108 -4.21 -4.51 -5.35
N ALA A 109 -4.40 -5.78 -4.98
CA ALA A 109 -3.33 -6.61 -4.43
C ALA A 109 -2.16 -6.74 -5.41
N LEU A 110 -2.45 -7.02 -6.68
CA LEU A 110 -1.43 -7.21 -7.71
C LEU A 110 -0.69 -5.90 -8.03
N LEU A 111 -1.41 -4.77 -8.09
CA LEU A 111 -0.81 -3.47 -8.33
C LEU A 111 0.14 -3.08 -7.18
N TRP A 112 -0.33 -3.17 -5.94
CA TRP A 112 0.46 -2.84 -4.74
C TRP A 112 1.70 -3.71 -4.62
N ASP A 113 1.53 -5.03 -4.72
CA ASP A 113 2.65 -5.97 -4.62
C ASP A 113 3.66 -5.81 -5.77
N SER A 114 3.23 -5.30 -6.92
CA SER A 114 4.13 -4.96 -8.03
C SER A 114 4.89 -3.64 -7.83
N GLY A 115 4.70 -2.94 -6.71
CA GLY A 115 5.35 -1.66 -6.45
C GLY A 115 4.66 -0.48 -7.12
N TYR A 116 3.33 -0.52 -7.28
CA TYR A 116 2.57 0.57 -7.88
C TYR A 116 1.43 1.07 -7.00
N ALA A 117 1.21 2.38 -7.04
CA ALA A 117 0.04 3.07 -6.50
C ALA A 117 -0.65 3.86 -7.62
N VAL A 118 -1.81 4.46 -7.34
CA VAL A 118 -2.59 5.21 -8.33
C VAL A 118 -2.68 6.68 -7.96
N ASN A 119 -2.25 7.58 -8.85
CA ASN A 119 -2.34 9.02 -8.59
C ASN A 119 -3.78 9.57 -8.73
N VAL A 120 -3.96 10.89 -8.64
CA VAL A 120 -5.29 11.54 -8.80
C VAL A 120 -5.80 11.54 -10.24
N LYS A 121 -4.90 11.46 -11.21
CA LYS A 121 -5.20 11.38 -12.65
C LYS A 121 -5.47 9.94 -13.12
N ASN A 122 -5.39 8.98 -12.21
CA ASN A 122 -5.51 7.54 -12.43
C ASN A 122 -4.32 6.91 -13.19
N ASP A 123 -3.14 7.52 -13.12
CA ASP A 123 -1.91 6.89 -13.62
C ASP A 123 -1.31 5.98 -12.54
N ALA A 124 -0.70 4.88 -13.00
CA ALA A 124 0.14 4.05 -12.15
C ALA A 124 1.43 4.81 -11.83
N VAL A 125 1.80 4.86 -10.56
CA VAL A 125 3.05 5.46 -10.10
C VAL A 125 3.94 4.37 -9.54
N GLN A 126 5.14 4.24 -10.09
CA GLN A 126 6.11 3.25 -9.62
C GLN A 126 6.74 3.66 -8.28
N MET A 127 6.98 2.69 -7.41
CA MET A 127 7.67 2.84 -6.14
C MET A 127 8.84 1.87 -6.05
N TRP A 128 9.94 2.32 -5.46
CA TRP A 128 11.11 1.53 -5.17
C TRP A 128 11.41 1.57 -3.68
N THR A 129 11.48 0.41 -3.05
CA THR A 129 11.74 0.30 -1.62
C THR A 129 13.22 0.54 -1.30
N LEU A 130 13.51 1.04 -0.10
CA LEU A 130 14.87 1.33 0.38
C LEU A 130 15.31 0.33 1.44
N GLY A 131 16.58 -0.07 1.39
CA GLY A 131 17.16 -1.03 2.34
C GLY A 131 16.46 -2.39 2.27
N ASP A 132 16.18 -2.96 3.44
CA ASP A 132 15.52 -4.27 3.57
C ASP A 132 13.98 -4.17 3.54
N ASN A 133 13.44 -2.99 3.22
CA ASN A 133 12.00 -2.81 3.10
C ASN A 133 11.44 -3.49 1.85
N ASN A 134 10.17 -3.87 1.97
CA ASN A 134 9.37 -4.33 0.84
C ASN A 134 7.98 -3.67 0.91
N MET A 135 7.12 -3.96 -0.07
CA MET A 135 5.79 -3.35 -0.15
C MET A 135 4.92 -3.57 1.11
N SER A 136 5.14 -4.65 1.87
CA SER A 136 4.40 -4.91 3.10
C SER A 136 4.93 -4.17 4.33
N SER A 137 6.12 -3.57 4.27
CA SER A 137 6.78 -2.88 5.40
C SER A 137 6.86 -1.34 5.27
N LEU A 138 6.25 -0.75 4.24
CA LEU A 138 6.32 0.70 3.95
C LEU A 138 5.55 1.60 4.91
N ALA A 139 4.52 1.11 5.60
CA ALA A 139 3.82 1.89 6.60
C ALA A 139 4.77 2.20 7.76
N LEU A 140 4.86 3.47 8.15
CA LEU A 140 5.61 3.88 9.33
C LEU A 140 4.79 3.55 10.57
N THR A 141 5.40 2.87 11.53
CA THR A 141 4.83 2.69 12.86
C THR A 141 4.84 4.00 13.65
N LEU A 142 4.10 4.04 14.76
CA LEU A 142 4.15 5.16 15.70
C LEU A 142 5.58 5.39 16.19
N ASP A 143 6.27 4.31 16.60
CA ASP A 143 7.65 4.36 17.11
C ASP A 143 8.63 4.88 16.05
N GLU A 144 8.49 4.47 14.78
CA GLU A 144 9.33 4.97 13.69
C GLU A 144 9.08 6.45 13.39
N PHE A 145 7.82 6.89 13.49
CA PHE A 145 7.45 8.30 13.32
C PHE A 145 8.01 9.16 14.46
N GLU A 146 7.89 8.71 15.72
CA GLU A 146 8.47 9.40 16.88
C GLU A 146 10.01 9.39 16.86
N ALA A 147 10.64 8.30 16.39
CA ALA A 147 12.09 8.20 16.22
C ALA A 147 12.63 9.16 15.15
N ALA A 148 11.78 9.63 14.22
CA ALA A 148 12.09 10.67 13.26
C ALA A 148 11.97 12.10 13.83
N ASP A 149 11.79 12.23 15.15
CA ASP A 149 11.56 13.49 15.87
C ASP A 149 10.22 14.16 15.49
N CYS A 150 9.23 13.36 15.10
CA CYS A 150 7.90 13.82 14.76
C CYS A 150 6.90 13.61 15.90
N THR A 151 5.97 14.54 16.07
CA THR A 151 4.94 14.53 17.11
C THR A 151 3.60 14.04 16.55
N PRO A 152 3.05 12.92 17.06
CA PRO A 152 1.75 12.42 16.65
C PRO A 152 0.62 13.13 17.40
N THR A 153 -0.60 13.06 16.86
CA THR A 153 -1.84 13.34 17.59
C THR A 153 -2.75 12.12 17.53
N ASN A 154 -3.46 11.86 18.64
CA ASN A 154 -4.48 10.84 18.70
C ASN A 154 -5.81 11.40 18.17
N CYS A 155 -6.33 10.78 17.12
CA CYS A 155 -7.60 11.08 16.48
C CYS A 155 -8.58 9.91 16.68
N THR A 156 -8.93 9.63 17.94
CA THR A 156 -9.91 8.58 18.28
C THR A 156 -11.21 8.79 17.49
N GLN A 157 -11.64 7.75 16.78
CA GLN A 157 -12.84 7.74 15.96
C GLN A 157 -14.11 7.57 16.81
N PRO A 158 -15.31 7.87 16.29
CA PRO A 158 -16.57 7.70 17.03
C PRO A 158 -16.86 6.27 17.53
N ASP A 159 -16.22 5.26 16.92
CA ASP A 159 -16.30 3.85 17.31
C ASP A 159 -15.23 3.44 18.35
N ASN A 160 -14.54 4.42 18.95
CA ASN A 160 -13.40 4.27 19.87
C ASN A 160 -12.14 3.63 19.25
N THR A 161 -12.08 3.43 17.94
CA THR A 161 -10.82 3.03 17.30
C THR A 161 -9.81 4.17 17.35
N THR A 162 -8.58 3.86 17.73
CA THR A 162 -7.52 4.87 17.78
C THR A 162 -6.86 4.99 16.41
N LEU A 163 -6.89 6.20 15.86
CA LEU A 163 -6.10 6.61 14.71
C LEU A 163 -5.03 7.58 15.21
N TYR A 164 -3.81 7.43 14.73
CA TYR A 164 -2.76 8.44 14.92
C TYR A 164 -2.54 9.19 13.61
N ALA A 165 -2.33 10.50 13.71
CA ALA A 165 -1.99 11.34 12.58
C ALA A 165 -0.84 12.29 12.94
N ASN A 166 -0.20 12.85 11.93
CA ASN A 166 0.81 13.89 12.10
C ASN A 166 0.19 15.14 12.76
N LEU A 167 0.77 15.58 13.89
CA LEU A 167 0.55 16.90 14.46
C LEU A 167 1.67 17.87 14.05
N TYR A 168 2.92 17.47 14.29
CA TYR A 168 4.12 18.20 13.89
C TYR A 168 5.16 17.26 13.32
N CYS A 169 5.53 17.46 12.06
CA CYS A 169 6.63 16.79 11.40
C CYS A 169 6.92 17.58 10.12
N ASN A 170 8.13 18.11 9.98
CA ASN A 170 8.54 18.76 8.74
C ASN A 170 9.19 17.76 7.78
N GLY A 171 9.44 18.17 6.55
CA GLY A 171 9.98 17.25 5.54
C GLY A 171 11.41 16.79 5.82
N ALA A 172 12.25 17.62 6.47
CA ALA A 172 13.58 17.19 6.88
C ALA A 172 13.54 16.07 7.93
N GLN A 173 12.60 16.13 8.88
CA GLN A 173 12.38 15.09 9.87
C GLN A 173 11.86 13.81 9.20
N MET A 174 10.83 13.92 8.34
CA MET A 174 10.26 12.77 7.65
C MET A 174 11.24 12.07 6.71
N ASN A 175 12.20 12.81 6.14
CA ASN A 175 13.31 12.24 5.36
C ASN A 175 14.12 11.19 6.13
N ASN A 176 14.18 11.29 7.47
CA ASN A 176 14.86 10.30 8.31
C ASN A 176 14.08 8.98 8.45
N ALA A 177 12.79 8.96 8.09
CA ALA A 177 11.90 7.81 8.16
C ALA A 177 11.58 7.20 6.79
N VAL A 178 12.15 7.69 5.69
CA VAL A 178 11.76 7.26 4.34
C VAL A 178 12.07 5.77 4.11
N LYS A 179 11.05 5.03 3.66
CA LYS A 179 11.15 3.59 3.34
C LYS A 179 11.08 3.26 1.85
N CYS A 180 10.72 4.24 1.02
CA CYS A 180 10.65 4.11 -0.43
C CYS A 180 10.84 5.45 -1.12
N ILE A 181 11.28 5.40 -2.36
CA ILE A 181 11.20 6.52 -3.31
C ILE A 181 10.15 6.17 -4.35
N VAL A 182 9.56 7.18 -5.00
CA VAL A 182 8.54 6.96 -6.02
C VAL A 182 8.85 7.78 -7.26
N GLU A 183 8.31 7.34 -8.38
CA GLU A 183 8.44 8.00 -9.66
C GLU A 183 7.92 9.43 -9.57
N GLU A 184 8.64 10.38 -10.16
CA GLU A 184 8.16 11.75 -10.22
C GLU A 184 6.94 11.84 -11.13
N PHE A 185 5.85 12.41 -10.62
CA PHE A 185 4.65 12.67 -11.39
C PHE A 185 4.04 14.04 -11.05
N ASP A 186 3.19 14.52 -11.96
CA ASP A 186 2.39 15.72 -11.77
C ASP A 186 0.92 15.34 -11.52
N ASP A 187 0.40 15.73 -10.37
CA ASP A 187 -1.01 15.61 -10.00
C ASP A 187 -1.82 16.89 -10.26
N GLY A 188 -1.20 17.95 -10.79
CA GLY A 188 -1.87 19.17 -11.23
C GLY A 188 -2.43 20.03 -10.07
N GLY A 189 -2.01 19.77 -8.82
CA GLY A 189 -2.53 20.46 -7.65
C GLY A 189 -1.58 20.47 -6.46
N LYS A 190 -1.90 21.27 -5.45
CA LYS A 190 -1.18 21.31 -4.17
C LYS A 190 -1.99 20.55 -3.12
N PHE A 191 -1.42 19.51 -2.52
CA PHE A 191 -2.06 18.80 -1.42
C PHE A 191 -1.38 19.14 -0.09
N ASN A 192 -2.11 19.87 0.76
CA ASN A 192 -1.69 20.24 2.12
C ASN A 192 -2.42 19.35 3.15
N ALA A 193 -2.03 18.07 3.22
CA ALA A 193 -2.66 17.10 4.10
C ALA A 193 -1.63 16.49 5.06
N ALA A 194 -2.05 15.92 6.18
CA ALA A 194 -1.15 15.22 7.09
C ALA A 194 -0.24 14.23 6.34
N MET A 195 1.08 14.27 6.55
CA MET A 195 2.01 13.41 5.80
C MET A 195 1.95 11.95 6.24
N TRP A 196 1.51 11.70 7.48
CA TRP A 196 1.45 10.38 8.09
C TRP A 196 0.16 10.21 8.87
N ALA A 197 -0.39 9.00 8.80
CA ALA A 197 -1.41 8.49 9.69
C ALA A 197 -1.37 6.96 9.71
N ILE A 198 -1.70 6.37 10.85
CA ILE A 198 -1.93 4.92 11.01
C ILE A 198 -3.23 4.67 11.75
N GLY A 199 -3.85 3.52 11.49
CA GLY A 199 -5.16 3.21 12.02
C GLY A 199 -6.28 3.61 11.05
N GLY A 200 -7.52 3.32 11.44
CA GLY A 200 -8.72 3.61 10.68
C GLY A 200 -9.75 2.49 10.74
N ASN A 201 -10.81 2.66 9.97
CA ASN A 201 -11.97 1.78 10.01
C ASN A 201 -11.65 0.42 9.34
N PRO A 202 -11.70 -0.70 10.10
CA PRO A 202 -11.37 -2.03 9.59
C PRO A 202 -12.34 -2.56 8.53
N ASP A 203 -13.54 -2.00 8.44
CA ASP A 203 -14.52 -2.40 7.42
C ASP A 203 -14.17 -1.86 6.04
N VAL A 204 -13.36 -0.79 5.96
CA VAL A 204 -13.05 -0.12 4.70
C VAL A 204 -11.77 -0.66 4.07
N ALA A 205 -11.88 -1.13 2.82
CA ALA A 205 -10.71 -1.58 2.08
C ALA A 205 -9.74 -0.43 1.76
N PRO A 206 -8.41 -0.65 1.92
CA PRO A 206 -7.41 0.32 1.52
C PRO A 206 -7.51 0.64 0.03
N GLN A 207 -7.12 1.86 -0.36
CA GLN A 207 -6.92 2.23 -1.75
C GLN A 207 -5.52 2.80 -1.89
N PRO A 208 -4.56 2.11 -2.53
CA PRO A 208 -3.19 2.59 -2.70
C PRO A 208 -3.19 3.81 -3.64
N ARG A 209 -3.50 4.97 -3.07
CA ARG A 209 -3.55 6.27 -3.73
C ARG A 209 -2.26 7.01 -3.43
N MET A 210 -1.75 7.68 -4.46
CA MET A 210 -0.58 8.53 -4.37
C MET A 210 -0.95 9.97 -4.64
N VAL A 211 -0.49 10.88 -3.80
CA VAL A 211 -0.61 12.32 -3.98
C VAL A 211 0.72 12.97 -3.68
N ARG A 212 1.03 14.04 -4.40
CA ARG A 212 2.19 14.87 -4.13
C ARG A 212 1.85 15.81 -2.98
N HIS A 213 2.52 15.62 -1.86
CA HIS A 213 2.47 16.61 -0.79
C HIS A 213 3.34 17.81 -1.18
N GLU A 214 2.82 19.02 -0.98
CA GLU A 214 3.59 20.25 -1.15
C GLU A 214 3.56 21.01 0.17
N TRP A 215 4.71 21.15 0.83
CA TRP A 215 4.84 21.96 2.04
C TRP A 215 5.97 22.96 1.91
N VAL A 216 5.66 24.21 2.22
CA VAL A 216 6.65 25.27 2.42
C VAL A 216 6.73 25.49 3.93
N ASP A 217 7.90 25.23 4.50
CA ASP A 217 8.11 25.51 5.91
C ASP A 217 8.09 27.03 6.15
N GLY A 218 7.12 27.47 6.95
CA GLY A 218 6.93 28.88 7.28
C GLY A 218 8.09 29.50 8.07
N GLY A 219 8.93 28.69 8.72
CA GLY A 219 10.09 29.17 9.48
C GLY A 219 11.36 29.31 8.65
N SER A 220 11.60 28.38 7.72
CA SER A 220 12.83 28.33 6.91
C SER A 220 12.66 28.78 5.46
N GLY A 221 11.43 28.88 4.95
CA GLY A 221 11.13 29.15 3.54
C GLY A 221 11.56 28.02 2.59
N ILE A 222 12.05 26.90 3.12
CA ILE A 222 12.47 25.73 2.34
C ILE A 222 11.21 25.00 1.88
N GLN A 223 11.15 24.73 0.57
CA GLN A 223 10.15 23.84 0.00
C GLN A 223 10.69 22.41 0.07
N TYR A 224 10.03 21.58 0.86
CA TYR A 224 10.30 20.14 0.86
C TYR A 224 9.42 19.55 -0.25
N PHE A 225 9.99 19.52 -1.46
CA PHE A 225 9.34 18.88 -2.58
C PHE A 225 9.47 17.35 -2.45
N HIS A 226 8.39 16.65 -2.79
CA HIS A 226 8.34 15.21 -3.08
C HIS A 226 8.18 14.27 -1.88
N GLU A 227 7.15 14.50 -1.07
CA GLU A 227 6.68 13.50 -0.12
C GLU A 227 5.36 12.92 -0.59
N TRP A 228 5.27 11.60 -0.50
CA TRP A 228 4.27 10.82 -1.21
C TRP A 228 3.41 10.08 -0.19
N ARG A 229 2.13 10.43 -0.12
CA ARG A 229 1.21 9.87 0.87
C ARG A 229 0.51 8.64 0.32
N LEU A 230 0.61 7.53 1.04
CA LEU A 230 -0.17 6.31 0.81
C LEU A 230 -1.41 6.30 1.71
N TRP A 231 -2.60 6.33 1.11
CA TRP A 231 -3.85 6.20 1.86
C TRP A 231 -4.18 4.73 2.12
N LEU A 232 -3.96 4.25 3.34
CA LEU A 232 -4.28 2.87 3.71
C LEU A 232 -5.67 2.69 4.33
N THR A 233 -6.34 3.78 4.67
CA THR A 233 -7.72 3.77 5.14
C THR A 233 -8.45 4.98 4.56
N ARG A 234 -9.75 4.84 4.33
CA ARG A 234 -10.60 5.97 3.94
C ARG A 234 -10.84 6.84 5.17
N VAL A 235 -9.83 7.61 5.57
CA VAL A 235 -10.12 8.86 6.28
C VAL A 235 -10.65 9.80 5.20
N PRO A 236 -11.85 10.40 5.36
CA PRO A 236 -12.29 11.43 4.45
C PRO A 236 -11.18 12.47 4.32
N VAL A 237 -10.79 12.80 3.08
CA VAL A 237 -10.11 14.05 2.83
C VAL A 237 -10.99 15.12 3.47
N PRO A 238 -10.49 15.97 4.38
CA PRO A 238 -11.22 17.17 4.72
C PRO A 238 -11.22 18.05 3.45
N HIS A 239 -12.22 17.86 2.59
CA HIS A 239 -12.68 18.94 1.76
C HIS A 239 -13.31 19.95 2.72
N ASP A 240 -12.46 20.88 3.16
CA ASP A 240 -12.76 22.21 3.71
C ASP A 240 -11.86 22.52 4.91
N ARG A 241 -10.65 23.02 4.61
CA ARG A 241 -10.26 24.26 5.26
C ARG A 241 -10.44 25.36 4.23
N GLN A 242 -11.60 26.03 4.29
CA GLN A 242 -11.67 27.40 3.79
C GLN A 242 -10.67 28.27 4.57
N PRO A 243 -10.09 29.31 3.93
CA PRO A 243 -9.14 30.19 4.55
C PRO A 243 -9.82 31.28 5.41
N HIS A 244 -9.21 31.53 6.58
CA HIS A 244 -9.30 32.72 7.46
C HIS A 244 -10.57 33.05 8.27
N GLY A 245 -10.31 33.46 9.53
CA GLY A 245 -11.14 34.42 10.26
C GLY A 245 -10.92 34.42 11.78
N GLY A 246 -10.02 35.28 12.28
CA GLY A 246 -9.79 35.54 13.71
C GLY A 246 -8.40 36.05 14.01
#